data_AF-A0A437P7P8-F1
#
_entry.id   AF-A0A437P7P8-F1
#
_cell.length_a   1.000
_cell.length_b   1.000
_cell.length_c   1.000
_cell.angle_alpha   90.00
_cell.angle_beta   90.00
_cell.angle_gamma   90.00
#
_symmetry.space_group_name_H-M   'P 1'
#
loop_
_entity.id
_entity.type
_entity.pdbx_description
1 polymer ?
#
loop_
_entity_poly.entity_id
_entity_poly.type
_entity_poly.pdbx_seq_one_letter_code
_entity_poly.pdbx_strand_id
1 'polypeptide(L)'
;MLASHLRLDERHVVRTSDGKHNILIDKDLLVSILKKALTAVNVDDEWYLDRYQDVRTAIARGEFKSARDHFVRFGYLEGRLPYAIPVDEAYYLDHNPDVRAGIEAGALPDAATHFYMSGASEGRLPSEGFTLFILG
;
A
#
# COMPACT_ATOMS: atom_id res chain seq x y z
N MET A 1 17.66 -7.87 2.48
CA MET A 1 17.75 -6.44 2.11
C MET A 1 16.34 -5.90 2.08
N LEU A 2 16.02 -4.95 2.96
CA LEU A 2 14.66 -4.53 3.29
C LEU A 2 14.03 -3.69 2.18
N ALA A 3 12.72 -3.88 2.02
CA ALA A 3 11.78 -3.28 1.08
C ALA A 3 12.06 -1.81 0.73
N SER A 4 11.87 -1.50 -0.55
CA SER A 4 11.83 -0.15 -1.11
C SER A 4 10.73 0.66 -0.43
N HIS A 5 11.05 1.33 0.67
CA HIS A 5 10.22 2.40 1.18
C HIS A 5 10.16 3.44 0.08
N LEU A 6 8.95 3.84 -0.30
CA LEU A 6 8.72 5.02 -1.13
C LEU A 6 9.39 6.21 -0.40
N ARG A 7 10.66 6.49 -0.72
CA ARG A 7 11.38 7.64 -0.19
C ARG A 7 10.83 8.83 -0.94
N LEU A 8 9.79 9.43 -0.36
CA LEU A 8 9.36 10.75 -0.75
C LEU A 8 10.50 11.70 -0.38
N ASP A 9 11.26 12.12 -1.39
CA ASP A 9 12.25 13.19 -1.29
C ASP A 9 11.55 14.50 -0.89
N GLU A 10 12.31 15.53 -0.49
CA GLU A 10 11.72 16.79 -0.02
C GLU A 10 10.80 17.46 -1.06
N ARG A 11 11.03 17.19 -2.35
CA ARG A 11 10.25 17.76 -3.46
C ARG A 11 9.98 16.73 -4.53
N HIS A 12 8.74 16.69 -4.99
CA HIS A 12 8.29 15.84 -6.10
C HIS A 12 7.97 16.68 -7.34
N VAL A 13 8.37 16.20 -8.51
CA VAL A 13 8.05 16.84 -9.79
C VAL A 13 6.85 16.14 -10.42
N VAL A 14 5.74 16.85 -10.54
CA VAL A 14 4.57 16.38 -11.28
C VAL A 14 4.52 17.12 -12.62
N ARG A 15 4.49 16.37 -13.72
CA ARG A 15 4.35 16.97 -15.06
C ARG A 15 2.88 17.31 -15.30
N THR A 16 2.62 18.50 -15.81
CA THR A 16 1.27 18.93 -16.19
C THR A 16 0.73 18.11 -17.35
N SER A 17 -0.60 18.06 -17.47
CA SER A 17 -1.29 17.30 -18.52
C SER A 17 -0.96 17.76 -19.95
N ASP A 18 -0.56 19.03 -20.12
CA ASP A 18 -0.07 19.56 -21.40
C ASP A 18 1.36 19.06 -21.76
N GLY A 19 2.03 18.39 -20.83
CA GLY A 19 3.39 17.90 -20.98
C GLY A 19 4.47 18.99 -21.01
N LYS A 20 4.14 20.26 -20.80
CA LYS A 20 5.07 21.39 -20.99
C LYS A 20 5.62 21.96 -19.70
N HIS A 21 4.95 21.72 -18.59
CA HIS A 21 5.31 22.29 -17.30
C HIS A 21 5.50 21.22 -16.24
N ASN A 22 6.29 21.58 -15.24
CA ASN A 22 6.56 20.78 -14.08
C ASN A 22 6.06 21.56 -12.87
N ILE A 23 5.23 20.94 -12.05
CA ILE A 23 4.80 21.43 -10.76
C ILE A 23 5.70 20.78 -9.72
N LEU A 24 6.42 21.60 -8.94
CA LEU A 24 7.10 21.13 -7.75
C LEU A 24 6.09 21.04 -6.61
N ILE A 25 5.92 19.85 -6.06
CA ILE A 25 5.07 19.60 -4.90
C ILE A 25 5.99 19.31 -3.72
N ASP A 26 5.83 20.10 -2.68
CA ASP A 26 6.46 19.87 -1.39
C ASP A 26 5.97 18.54 -0.79
N LYS A 27 6.88 17.80 -0.13
CA LYS A 27 6.57 16.50 0.47
C LYS A 27 5.38 16.55 1.43
N ASP A 28 5.31 17.55 2.29
CA ASP A 28 4.24 17.65 3.29
C ASP A 28 2.91 17.94 2.62
N LEU A 29 2.91 18.76 1.55
CA LEU A 29 1.73 18.98 0.72
C LEU A 29 1.29 17.68 0.03
N LEU A 30 2.22 16.92 -0.55
CA LEU A 30 1.91 15.64 -1.17
C LEU A 30 1.31 14.65 -0.17
N VAL A 31 1.91 14.54 1.01
CA VAL A 31 1.41 13.69 2.10
C VAL A 31 0.02 14.14 2.55
N SER A 32 -0.22 15.45 2.65
CA SER A 32 -1.54 15.99 3.02
C SER A 32 -2.62 15.63 1.99
N ILE A 33 -2.32 15.79 0.70
CA ILE A 33 -3.21 15.41 -0.40
C ILE A 33 -3.48 13.90 -0.36
N LEU A 34 -2.43 13.09 -0.19
CA LEU A 34 -2.54 11.65 -0.11
C LEU A 34 -3.41 11.22 1.08
N LYS A 35 -3.17 11.77 2.28
CA LYS A 35 -3.99 11.48 3.47
C LYS A 35 -5.45 11.84 3.24
N LYS A 36 -5.72 12.95 2.53
CA LYS A 36 -7.09 13.31 2.15
C LYS A 36 -7.71 12.30 1.20
N ALA A 37 -6.97 11.83 0.19
CA ALA A 37 -7.43 10.78 -0.72
C ALA A 37 -7.68 9.45 0.01
N LEU A 38 -6.81 9.08 0.96
CA LEU A 38 -6.95 7.86 1.76
C LEU A 38 -8.22 7.82 2.61
N THR A 39 -8.85 8.97 2.87
CA THR A 39 -10.19 8.98 3.50
C THR A 39 -11.28 8.37 2.59
N ALA A 40 -11.07 8.24 1.29
CA ALA A 40 -12.01 7.54 0.42
C ALA A 40 -11.84 6.01 0.45
N VAL A 41 -10.75 5.51 1.03
CA VAL A 41 -10.44 4.07 1.07
C VAL A 41 -11.30 3.37 2.13
N ASN A 42 -11.92 2.25 1.75
CA ASN A 42 -12.59 1.37 2.70
C ASN A 42 -11.54 0.65 3.55
N VAL A 43 -11.75 0.60 4.87
CA VAL A 43 -10.91 -0.14 5.81
C VAL A 43 -11.78 -1.19 6.47
N ASP A 44 -11.35 -2.44 6.42
CA ASP A 44 -12.00 -3.54 7.14
C ASP A 44 -11.44 -3.55 8.56
N ASP A 45 -12.19 -2.97 9.50
CA ASP A 45 -11.75 -2.84 10.89
C ASP A 45 -11.44 -4.19 11.55
N GLU A 46 -12.21 -5.24 11.27
CA GLU A 46 -12.00 -6.56 11.88
C GLU A 46 -10.70 -7.17 11.36
N TRP A 47 -10.55 -7.25 10.04
CA TRP A 47 -9.35 -7.78 9.42
C TRP A 47 -8.11 -6.96 9.79
N TYR A 48 -8.23 -5.63 9.76
CA TYR A 48 -7.11 -4.73 10.02
C TYR A 48 -6.60 -4.89 11.45
N LEU A 49 -7.49 -4.95 12.44
CA LEU A 49 -7.10 -5.09 13.84
C LEU A 49 -6.71 -6.52 14.21
N ASP A 50 -7.14 -7.53 13.46
CA ASP A 50 -6.60 -8.89 13.57
C ASP A 50 -5.17 -8.97 13.03
N ARG A 51 -4.93 -8.38 11.86
CA ARG A 51 -3.62 -8.37 11.20
C ARG A 51 -2.59 -7.50 11.92
N TYR A 52 -3.02 -6.38 12.50
CA TYR A 52 -2.18 -5.34 13.10
C TYR A 52 -2.51 -5.13 14.58
N GLN A 53 -2.11 -6.11 15.41
CA GLN A 53 -2.40 -6.15 16.84
C GLN A 53 -1.79 -4.98 17.64
N ASP A 54 -0.72 -4.37 17.13
CA ASP A 54 -0.13 -3.15 17.68
C ASP A 54 -1.11 -1.97 17.56
N VAL A 55 -1.83 -1.86 16.44
CA VAL A 55 -2.87 -0.82 16.24
C VAL A 55 -4.06 -1.08 17.14
N ARG A 56 -4.50 -2.34 17.29
CA ARG A 56 -5.54 -2.73 18.26
C ARG A 56 -5.18 -2.25 19.67
N THR A 57 -3.94 -2.47 20.07
CA THR A 57 -3.42 -2.05 21.38
C THR A 57 -3.40 -0.53 21.51
N ALA A 58 -2.96 0.19 20.48
CA ALA A 58 -2.90 1.66 20.47
C ALA A 58 -4.31 2.30 20.52
N ILE A 59 -5.31 1.71 19.84
CA ILE A 59 -6.72 2.13 19.94
C ILE A 59 -7.24 1.92 21.36
N ALA A 60 -6.96 0.76 21.98
CA ALA A 60 -7.38 0.48 23.36
C ALA A 60 -6.78 1.47 24.39
N ARG A 61 -5.62 2.08 24.06
CA ARG A 61 -4.98 3.14 24.85
C ARG A 61 -5.49 4.56 24.52
N GLY A 62 -6.36 4.70 23.53
CA GLY A 62 -6.89 5.99 23.08
C GLY A 62 -5.94 6.79 22.19
N GLU A 63 -4.87 6.20 21.68
CA GLU A 63 -3.91 6.86 20.78
C GLU A 63 -4.49 7.09 19.37
N PHE A 64 -5.42 6.22 18.98
CA PHE A 64 -6.16 6.28 17.72
C PHE A 64 -7.65 6.07 17.97
N LYS A 65 -8.47 6.72 17.13
CA LYS A 65 -9.94 6.63 17.25
C LYS A 65 -10.50 5.34 16.65
N SER A 66 -9.85 4.79 15.62
CA SER A 66 -10.28 3.60 14.89
C SER A 66 -9.15 3.05 14.02
N ALA A 67 -9.35 1.87 13.41
CA ALA A 67 -8.41 1.31 12.44
C ALA A 67 -8.22 2.25 11.24
N ARG A 68 -9.33 2.83 10.74
CA ARG A 68 -9.31 3.87 9.71
C ARG A 68 -8.50 5.11 10.11
N ASP A 69 -8.63 5.60 11.34
CA ASP A 69 -7.84 6.75 11.82
C ASP A 69 -6.35 6.45 11.75
N HIS A 70 -5.94 5.26 12.20
CA HIS A 70 -4.56 4.81 12.06
C HIS A 70 -4.12 4.67 10.60
N PHE A 71 -4.90 3.98 9.77
CA PHE A 71 -4.56 3.71 8.38
C PHE A 71 -4.30 5.01 7.58
N VAL A 72 -5.20 5.99 7.72
CA VAL A 72 -5.08 7.29 7.05
C VAL A 72 -3.87 8.07 7.56
N ARG A 73 -3.63 8.09 8.88
CA ARG A 73 -2.56 8.92 9.45
C ARG A 73 -1.17 8.30 9.27
N PHE A 74 -1.07 6.98 9.31
CA PHE A 74 0.18 6.23 9.37
C PHE A 74 0.17 4.98 8.49
N GLY A 75 -0.85 4.12 8.62
CA GLY A 75 -0.82 2.76 8.08
C GLY A 75 -0.45 2.65 6.60
N TYR A 76 -1.01 3.48 5.72
CA TYR A 76 -0.65 3.45 4.30
C TYR A 76 0.84 3.75 4.06
N LEU A 77 1.38 4.78 4.74
CA LEU A 77 2.79 5.16 4.60
C LEU A 77 3.74 4.14 5.25
N GLU A 78 3.23 3.33 6.18
CA GLU A 78 3.92 2.17 6.76
C GLU A 78 3.83 0.92 5.87
N GLY A 79 3.16 1.00 4.71
CA GLY A 79 2.94 -0.15 3.82
C GLY A 79 1.89 -1.15 4.33
N ARG A 80 1.03 -0.74 5.26
CA ARG A 80 -0.08 -1.57 5.72
C ARG A 80 -1.21 -1.57 4.69
N LEU A 81 -1.90 -2.71 4.60
CA LEU A 81 -3.05 -2.87 3.72
C LEU A 81 -4.34 -2.57 4.52
N PRO A 82 -5.37 -2.00 3.89
CA PRO A 82 -6.61 -1.64 4.61
C PRO A 82 -7.60 -2.80 4.78
N TYR A 83 -7.43 -3.90 4.03
CA TYR A 83 -8.27 -5.09 4.05
C TYR A 83 -7.52 -6.26 3.38
N ALA A 84 -8.09 -7.47 3.45
CA ALA A 84 -7.59 -8.63 2.71
C ALA A 84 -7.73 -8.40 1.20
N ILE A 85 -6.61 -8.32 0.49
CA ILE A 85 -6.59 -8.19 -0.97
C ILE A 85 -6.41 -9.58 -1.60
N PRO A 86 -7.37 -10.04 -2.43
CA PRO A 86 -7.18 -11.23 -3.25
C PRO A 86 -6.07 -10.99 -4.28
N VAL A 87 -5.21 -11.99 -4.45
CA VAL A 87 -4.14 -12.00 -5.46
C VAL A 87 -4.58 -12.90 -6.60
N ASP A 88 -4.66 -12.34 -7.80
CA ASP A 88 -4.76 -13.13 -9.02
C ASP A 88 -3.37 -13.68 -9.32
N GLU A 89 -3.16 -14.95 -9.01
CA GLU A 89 -1.86 -15.59 -9.15
C GLU A 89 -1.37 -15.63 -10.61
N ALA A 90 -2.27 -15.81 -11.58
CA ALA A 90 -1.88 -15.85 -12.99
C ALA A 90 -1.35 -14.48 -13.43
N TYR A 91 -2.10 -13.42 -13.14
CA TYR A 91 -1.67 -12.04 -13.40
C TYR A 91 -0.37 -11.73 -12.65
N TYR A 92 -0.32 -12.06 -11.36
CA TYR A 92 0.80 -11.70 -10.50
C TYR A 92 2.10 -12.35 -10.96
N LEU A 93 2.08 -13.64 -11.27
CA LEU A 93 3.28 -14.36 -11.71
C LEU A 93 3.69 -14.05 -13.15
N ASP A 94 2.76 -13.57 -13.99
CA ASP A 94 3.07 -13.06 -15.34
C ASP A 94 3.85 -11.74 -15.25
N HIS A 95 3.43 -10.85 -14.35
CA HIS A 95 4.06 -9.53 -14.16
C HIS A 95 5.28 -9.56 -13.23
N ASN A 96 5.49 -10.65 -12.50
CA ASN A 96 6.56 -10.81 -11.51
C ASN A 96 7.34 -12.13 -11.72
N PRO A 97 8.15 -12.26 -12.79
CA PRO A 97 8.86 -13.50 -13.12
C PRO A 97 9.86 -13.95 -12.04
N ASP A 98 10.39 -13.02 -11.23
CA ASP A 98 11.25 -13.31 -10.09
C ASP A 98 10.50 -14.08 -8.98
N VAL A 99 9.24 -13.74 -8.75
CA VAL A 99 8.36 -14.43 -7.79
C VAL A 99 8.05 -15.83 -8.29
N ARG A 100 7.73 -15.96 -9.59
CA ARG A 100 7.51 -17.26 -10.25
C ARG A 100 8.72 -18.17 -10.07
N ALA A 101 9.92 -17.67 -10.38
CA ALA A 101 11.15 -18.43 -10.19
C ALA A 101 11.38 -18.82 -8.72
N GLY A 102 11.06 -17.94 -7.77
CA GLY A 102 11.12 -18.22 -6.34
C GLY A 102 10.18 -19.35 -5.91
N ILE A 103 8.98 -19.41 -6.48
CA ILE A 103 8.01 -20.49 -6.23
C ILE A 103 8.48 -21.81 -6.87
N GLU A 104 8.91 -21.78 -8.13
CA GLU A 104 9.43 -22.96 -8.85
C GLU A 104 10.66 -23.57 -8.16
N ALA A 105 11.48 -22.72 -7.51
CA ALA A 105 12.63 -23.14 -6.71
C ALA A 105 12.27 -23.58 -5.28
N GLY A 106 11.00 -23.49 -4.86
CA GLY A 106 10.53 -23.83 -3.52
C GLY A 106 10.94 -22.84 -2.42
N ALA A 107 11.41 -21.65 -2.79
CA ALA A 107 11.78 -20.58 -1.85
C ALA A 107 10.58 -19.75 -1.38
N LEU A 108 9.50 -19.74 -2.16
CA LEU A 108 8.22 -19.11 -1.85
C LEU A 108 7.09 -20.14 -2.03
N PRO A 109 6.09 -20.18 -1.14
CA PRO A 109 5.00 -21.14 -1.26
C PRO A 109 4.02 -20.78 -2.39
N ASP A 110 3.68 -19.50 -2.55
CA ASP A 110 2.71 -19.00 -3.53
C ASP A 110 2.84 -17.48 -3.77
N ALA A 111 2.12 -16.97 -4.78
CA ALA A 111 2.12 -15.56 -5.14
C ALA A 111 1.57 -14.66 -4.02
N ALA A 112 0.53 -15.11 -3.32
CA ALA A 112 -0.10 -14.34 -2.25
C ALA A 112 0.86 -14.08 -1.09
N THR A 113 1.64 -15.09 -0.70
CA THR A 113 2.66 -15.00 0.33
C THR A 113 3.69 -13.94 -0.02
N HIS A 114 4.20 -13.93 -1.26
CA HIS A 114 5.10 -12.87 -1.70
C HIS A 114 4.43 -11.49 -1.62
N PHE A 115 3.21 -11.35 -2.15
CA PHE A 115 2.48 -10.08 -2.14
C PHE A 115 2.34 -9.50 -0.74
N TYR A 116 1.92 -10.31 0.24
CA TYR A 116 1.73 -9.86 1.62
C TYR A 116 3.03 -9.66 2.41
N MET A 117 4.12 -10.34 2.05
CA MET A 117 5.41 -10.19 2.71
C MET A 117 6.17 -8.96 2.21
N SER A 118 6.10 -8.66 0.92
CA SER A 118 6.91 -7.60 0.30
C SER A 118 6.20 -6.94 -0.88
N GLY A 119 5.51 -7.70 -1.73
CA GLY A 119 5.00 -7.20 -3.01
C GLY A 119 4.12 -5.96 -2.91
N ALA A 120 3.22 -5.88 -1.93
CA ALA A 120 2.39 -4.69 -1.70
C ALA A 120 3.25 -3.46 -1.38
N SER A 121 4.26 -3.60 -0.52
CA SER A 121 5.18 -2.51 -0.15
C SER A 121 6.12 -2.11 -1.29
N GLU A 122 6.38 -3.02 -2.23
CA GLU A 122 7.12 -2.77 -3.46
C GLU A 122 6.25 -2.10 -4.54
N GLY A 123 4.94 -1.97 -4.31
CA GLY A 123 4.00 -1.40 -5.28
C GLY A 123 3.58 -2.37 -6.40
N ARG A 124 3.82 -3.68 -6.24
CA ARG A 124 3.38 -4.70 -7.21
C ARG A 124 1.87 -4.85 -7.13
N LEU A 125 1.20 -4.83 -8.29
CA LEU A 125 -0.24 -4.96 -8.36
C LEU A 125 -0.68 -6.43 -8.17
N PRO A 126 -1.68 -6.71 -7.32
CA PRO A 126 -2.15 -8.06 -7.03
C PRO A 126 -3.08 -8.63 -8.12
N SER A 127 -3.65 -7.78 -8.97
CA SER A 127 -4.55 -8.13 -10.06
C SER A 127 -4.59 -6.99 -11.08
N GLU A 128 -5.10 -7.28 -12.29
CA GLU A 128 -5.29 -6.28 -13.33
C GLU A 128 -6.25 -5.17 -12.86
N GLY A 129 -5.88 -3.92 -13.11
CA GLY A 129 -6.71 -2.76 -12.78
C GLY A 129 -6.88 -2.49 -11.28
N PHE A 130 -6.13 -3.17 -10.40
CA PHE A 130 -6.24 -2.98 -8.96
C PHE A 130 -5.99 -1.52 -8.55
N THR A 131 -6.88 -0.99 -7.71
CA THR A 131 -6.73 0.32 -7.07
C THR A 131 -7.33 0.26 -5.66
N LEU A 132 -6.68 0.94 -4.70
CA LEU A 132 -7.27 1.20 -3.38
C LEU A 132 -8.30 2.33 -3.42
N PHE A 133 -8.23 3.18 -4.44
CA PHE A 133 -9.14 4.29 -4.63
C PHE A 133 -10.26 3.86 -5.57
N ILE A 134 -11.46 3.71 -5.04
CA ILE A 134 -12.67 3.69 -5.85
C ILE A 134 -13.01 5.16 -6.13
N LEU A 135 -12.49 5.69 -7.24
CA LEU A 135 -12.93 6.97 -7.76
C LEU A 135 -14.24 6.71 -8.49
N GLY A 136 -15.36 7.04 -7.83
CA GLY A 136 -16.69 7.03 -8.45
C GLY A 136 -16.86 8.10 -9.51
#